data_AF-A0A9Q1FIK0-F1
#
_entry.id   AF-A0A9Q1FIK0-F1
#
_cell.length_a   1.000
_cell.length_b   1.000
_cell.length_c   1.000
_cell.angle_alpha   90.00
_cell.angle_beta   90.00
_cell.angle_gamma   90.00
#
_symmetry.space_group_name_H-M   'P 1'
#
loop_
_entity.id
_entity.type
_entity.pdbx_description
1 polymer ?
#
loop_
_entity_poly.entity_id
_entity_poly.type
_entity_poly.pdbx_seq_one_letter_code
_entity_poly.pdbx_strand_id
1 'polypeptide(L)'
;MDVMVALQAGDMDGSAGVVDRCLRRKCGSHLHIYTDGSKDPASGRAGFAIHIPKLQIIQGRRLTDRVSVFATEIVALLWALEWVGELGVDKAVLCSDSAAALAALQGGERGARPDLVAELLVTLYRVVQGGCEVGFLWVQAHVGVGGNETADAAAKAALRRESIDVVVSLGVSECRSIIREGITQIWQREWDQERRGRFYYNIQPSVRGSTGCHWSMRRDEVTMTTLRMGHCGLAGGLVRVGKHMDGLCDILNGTRGKIAIAVYLVVINGFLLRVYKGPIYKVAVRACFLGFIFGCGLLVSLTQTTWTHFGWYMCSLSLFHYSEYLVTAMTNPQSLSLDSFLLNHSLEYTVAAVSSWVEFTVEILLVPDLKQWRWLSLMGLLMVVCGECLRKSAMLTAGSNFNHIVQNEKAQSHVLVTTGVYSYFRHPSYVGWFYWSIGTQVVLCNPLCVLGYTLASWRFFRERIEEEEMSLILFFGEEYLVYKRKVPTGLPFIQGMCVEP
;
A
#
# COMPACT_ATOMS: atom_id res chain seq x y z
N MET A 1 33.59 2.08 57.43
CA MET A 1 34.16 3.27 56.77
C MET A 1 32.99 4.20 56.49
N ASP A 2 32.61 5.00 57.48
CA ASP A 2 31.48 5.95 57.39
C ASP A 2 31.91 7.20 56.61
N VAL A 3 32.31 7.01 55.35
CA VAL A 3 32.77 8.10 54.44
C VAL A 3 31.72 8.34 53.36
N MET A 4 30.45 8.26 53.73
CA MET A 4 29.37 8.45 52.79
C MET A 4 28.25 9.23 53.46
N VAL A 5 28.46 10.54 53.62
CA VAL A 5 27.32 11.44 53.73
C VAL A 5 26.74 11.56 52.32
N ALA A 6 26.02 10.53 51.88
CA ALA A 6 25.04 10.71 50.84
C ALA A 6 23.99 11.66 51.42
N LEU A 7 24.16 12.96 51.18
CA LEU A 7 23.09 13.92 51.36
C LEU A 7 22.04 13.61 50.28
N GLN A 8 21.23 12.56 50.51
CA GLN A 8 19.95 12.47 49.84
C GLN A 8 19.20 13.74 50.24
N ALA A 9 18.98 14.61 49.27
CA ALA A 9 17.98 15.66 49.36
C ALA A 9 16.61 14.96 49.43
N GLY A 10 16.27 14.39 50.59
CA GLY A 10 14.91 13.96 50.87
C GLY A 10 13.98 15.15 50.70
N ASP A 11 12.97 14.98 49.84
CA ASP A 11 11.84 15.89 49.61
C ASP A 11 12.23 17.38 49.47
N MET A 12 13.05 17.72 48.47
CA MET A 12 13.29 19.12 48.12
C MET A 12 12.69 19.45 46.75
N ASP A 13 11.74 20.39 46.75
CA ASP A 13 11.16 21.02 45.57
C ASP A 13 12.29 21.48 44.63
N GLY A 14 12.35 20.89 43.44
CA GLY A 14 13.42 20.99 42.46
C GLY A 14 13.56 22.38 41.85
N SER A 15 13.92 23.37 42.65
CA SER A 15 14.23 24.74 42.20
C SER A 15 15.70 25.05 42.45
N ALA A 16 16.39 25.59 41.44
CA ALA A 16 17.82 25.91 41.46
C ALA A 16 18.28 26.59 42.77
N GLY A 17 17.47 27.54 43.27
CA GLY A 17 17.77 28.32 44.46
C GLY A 17 17.73 27.53 45.79
N VAL A 18 17.10 26.36 45.87
CA VAL A 18 17.08 25.52 47.08
C VAL A 18 18.33 24.64 47.16
N VAL A 19 18.76 24.06 46.03
CA VAL A 19 19.99 23.26 45.93
C VAL A 19 21.21 24.11 46.25
N ASP A 20 21.29 25.31 45.67
CA ASP A 20 22.39 26.26 45.91
C ASP A 20 22.46 26.73 47.38
N ARG A 21 21.29 26.91 48.03
CA ARG A 21 21.21 27.24 49.46
C ARG A 21 21.62 26.06 50.35
N CYS A 22 21.27 24.82 49.98
CA CYS A 22 21.66 23.62 50.72
C CYS A 22 23.17 23.37 50.63
N LEU A 23 23.74 23.49 49.42
CA LEU A 23 25.18 23.43 49.15
C LEU A 23 25.96 24.45 49.99
N ARG A 24 25.50 25.71 50.02
CA ARG A 24 26.12 26.77 50.84
C ARG A 24 25.98 26.52 52.34
N ARG A 25 24.87 25.94 52.79
CA ARG A 25 24.58 25.72 54.23
C ARG A 25 25.26 24.48 54.82
N LYS A 26 25.39 23.38 54.07
CA LYS A 26 25.98 22.12 54.55
C LYS A 26 27.45 21.95 54.18
N CYS A 27 27.86 22.47 53.02
CA CYS A 27 29.19 22.23 52.45
C CYS A 27 29.85 23.51 51.92
N GLY A 28 29.52 24.68 52.48
CA GLY A 28 29.99 25.98 51.98
C GLY A 28 31.51 26.20 52.04
N SER A 29 32.22 25.44 52.88
CA SER A 29 33.69 25.45 52.96
C SER A 29 34.38 24.42 52.03
N HIS A 30 33.63 23.51 51.42
CA HIS A 30 34.19 22.45 50.57
C HIS A 30 34.42 22.97 49.15
N LEU A 31 35.39 22.41 48.43
CA LEU A 31 35.53 22.62 47.00
C LEU A 31 34.42 21.85 46.26
N HIS A 32 33.61 22.54 45.47
CA HIS A 32 32.56 21.89 44.66
C HIS A 32 33.09 21.58 43.27
N ILE A 33 32.94 20.32 42.86
CA ILE A 33 33.29 19.86 41.50
C ILE A 33 32.05 19.21 40.91
N TYR A 34 31.59 19.73 39.78
CA TYR A 34 30.48 19.18 39.01
C TYR A 34 31.02 18.27 37.92
N THR A 35 30.39 17.13 37.72
CA THR A 35 30.80 16.11 36.75
C THR A 35 29.63 15.73 35.86
N ASP A 36 29.89 15.52 34.58
CA ASP A 36 28.88 15.02 33.64
C ASP A 36 29.50 14.11 32.57
N GLY A 37 28.74 13.11 32.13
CA GLY A 37 29.09 12.19 31.07
C GLY A 37 28.12 12.27 29.89
N SER A 38 28.65 12.37 28.67
CA SER A 38 27.83 12.49 27.46
C SER A 38 28.17 11.43 26.41
N LYS A 39 27.13 10.94 25.73
CA LYS A 39 27.25 10.05 24.58
C LYS A 39 26.26 10.46 23.49
N ASP A 40 26.75 10.58 22.26
CA ASP A 40 25.89 10.68 21.09
C ASP A 40 25.37 9.29 20.69
N PRO A 41 24.04 9.05 20.72
CA PRO A 41 23.45 7.77 20.31
C PRO A 41 23.69 7.43 18.84
N ALA A 42 23.82 8.44 17.97
CA ALA A 42 23.91 8.24 16.52
C ALA A 42 25.33 7.82 16.10
N SER A 43 26.33 8.58 16.49
CA SER A 43 27.73 8.29 16.15
C SER A 43 28.41 7.33 17.13
N GLY A 44 27.83 7.11 18.31
CA GLY A 44 28.44 6.34 19.39
C GLY A 44 29.57 7.07 20.11
N ARG A 45 29.79 8.34 19.76
CA ARG A 45 30.84 9.20 20.31
C ARG A 45 30.59 9.48 21.79
N ALA A 46 31.62 9.35 22.63
CA ALA A 46 31.53 9.59 24.07
C ALA A 46 32.50 10.65 24.60
N GLY A 47 32.14 11.30 25.70
CA GLY A 47 32.93 12.32 26.35
C GLY A 47 32.46 12.55 27.78
N PHE A 48 33.25 13.26 28.54
CA PHE A 48 32.91 13.66 29.90
C PHE A 48 33.49 15.03 30.19
N ALA A 49 33.02 15.66 31.26
CA ALA A 49 33.59 16.90 31.73
C ALA A 49 33.55 17.04 33.25
N ILE A 50 34.43 17.90 33.73
CA ILE A 50 34.38 18.43 35.09
C ILE A 50 34.35 19.96 35.06
N HIS A 51 33.69 20.54 36.05
CA HIS A 51 33.65 21.98 36.26
C HIS A 51 33.87 22.32 37.73
N ILE A 52 34.83 23.20 38.01
CA ILE A 52 35.17 23.69 39.34
C ILE A 52 34.91 25.20 39.38
N PRO A 53 33.70 25.65 39.79
CA PRO A 53 33.31 27.05 39.72
C PRO A 53 34.25 27.99 40.49
N LYS A 54 34.74 27.56 41.67
CA LYS A 54 35.61 28.38 42.52
C LYS A 54 36.94 28.74 41.82
N LEU A 55 37.43 27.85 40.95
CA LEU A 55 38.69 28.03 40.22
C LEU A 55 38.47 28.45 38.77
N GLN A 56 37.21 28.57 38.32
CA GLN A 56 36.85 28.83 36.92
C GLN A 56 37.46 27.81 35.94
N ILE A 57 37.62 26.55 36.40
CA ILE A 57 38.18 25.47 35.59
C ILE A 57 37.05 24.68 34.96
N ILE A 58 37.05 24.57 33.63
CA ILE A 58 36.17 23.71 32.85
C ILE A 58 37.04 22.81 31.99
N GLN A 59 36.92 21.50 32.18
CA GLN A 59 37.69 20.52 31.41
C GLN A 59 36.73 19.49 30.84
N GLY A 60 36.50 19.57 29.53
CA GLY A 60 35.83 18.52 28.76
C GLY A 60 36.85 17.68 28.01
N ARG A 61 36.67 16.35 27.98
CA ARG A 61 37.57 15.42 27.30
C ARG A 61 36.83 14.37 26.48
N ARG A 62 37.43 14.02 25.36
CA ARG A 62 36.97 12.99 24.44
C ARG A 62 37.33 11.60 24.99
N LEU A 63 36.35 10.72 25.09
CA LEU A 63 36.53 9.34 25.56
C LEU A 63 36.48 8.36 24.38
N THR A 64 36.97 7.12 24.59
CA THR A 64 36.78 6.01 23.65
C THR A 64 35.32 5.88 23.21
N ASP A 65 35.10 5.74 21.92
CA ASP A 65 33.77 5.60 21.35
C ASP A 65 33.07 4.31 21.80
N ARG A 66 31.75 4.30 21.71
CA ARG A 66 30.84 3.18 22.01
C ARG A 66 30.79 2.73 23.47
N VAL A 67 31.53 3.33 24.39
CA VAL A 67 31.34 3.13 25.83
C VAL A 67 29.91 3.49 26.26
N SER A 68 29.47 2.98 27.40
CA SER A 68 28.16 3.28 27.99
C SER A 68 28.13 4.68 28.60
N VAL A 69 26.93 5.27 28.71
CA VAL A 69 26.75 6.54 29.45
C VAL A 69 27.17 6.36 30.92
N PHE A 70 26.88 5.20 31.51
CA PHE A 70 27.37 4.87 32.84
C PHE A 70 28.91 4.96 32.94
N ALA A 71 29.64 4.45 31.93
CA ALA A 71 31.09 4.57 31.90
C ALA A 71 31.57 6.03 31.81
N THR A 72 30.91 6.89 31.02
CA THR A 72 31.27 8.31 30.92
C THR A 72 31.11 9.02 32.27
N GLU A 73 30.05 8.71 33.00
CA GLU A 73 29.78 9.26 34.35
C GLU A 73 30.83 8.83 35.38
N ILE A 74 31.19 7.54 35.40
CA ILE A 74 32.22 7.02 36.32
C ILE A 74 33.59 7.63 36.00
N VAL A 75 33.94 7.78 34.71
CA VAL A 75 35.19 8.43 34.31
C VAL A 75 35.20 9.91 34.68
N ALA A 76 34.07 10.61 34.61
CA ALA A 76 33.96 11.99 35.06
C ALA A 76 34.24 12.13 36.57
N LEU A 77 33.70 11.21 37.39
CA LEU A 77 33.95 11.16 38.83
C LEU A 77 35.41 10.79 39.15
N LEU A 78 36.01 9.86 38.41
CA LEU A 78 37.43 9.49 38.52
C LEU A 78 38.32 10.72 38.31
N TRP A 79 38.09 11.45 37.22
CA TRP A 79 38.83 12.67 36.91
C TRP A 79 38.62 13.76 37.95
N ALA A 80 37.41 13.90 38.49
CA ALA A 80 37.17 14.84 39.57
C ALA A 80 37.98 14.50 40.83
N LEU A 81 38.11 13.22 41.19
CA LEU A 81 38.95 12.78 42.31
C LEU A 81 40.44 13.01 42.06
N GLU A 82 40.92 12.80 40.83
CA GLU A 82 42.31 13.13 40.46
C GLU A 82 42.60 14.62 40.70
N TRP A 83 41.69 15.50 40.26
CA TRP A 83 41.80 16.93 40.51
C TRP A 83 41.74 17.29 42.01
N VAL A 84 40.93 16.60 42.82
CA VAL A 84 40.93 16.78 44.27
C VAL A 84 42.31 16.43 44.86
N GLY A 85 42.91 15.33 44.42
CA GLY A 85 44.25 14.91 44.83
C GLY A 85 45.34 15.90 44.42
N GLU A 86 45.30 16.40 43.19
CA GLU A 86 46.27 17.39 42.67
C GLU A 86 46.16 18.75 43.37
N LEU A 87 44.95 19.19 43.69
CA LEU A 87 44.72 20.46 44.37
C LEU A 87 45.04 20.42 45.87
N GLY A 88 45.17 19.22 46.45
CA GLY A 88 45.53 19.04 47.86
C GLY A 88 44.56 19.70 48.83
N VAL A 89 43.25 19.65 48.55
CA VAL A 89 42.22 20.29 49.37
C VAL A 89 41.83 19.43 50.57
N ASP A 90 41.49 20.06 51.70
CA ASP A 90 41.06 19.34 52.92
C ASP A 90 39.64 18.77 52.79
N LYS A 91 38.77 19.42 52.02
CA LYS A 91 37.34 19.07 51.89
C LYS A 91 36.81 19.32 50.48
N ALA A 92 36.23 18.30 49.85
CA ALA A 92 35.65 18.36 48.51
C ALA A 92 34.26 17.72 48.44
N VAL A 93 33.41 18.23 47.55
CA VAL A 93 32.11 17.65 47.21
C VAL A 93 32.04 17.45 45.70
N LEU A 94 31.80 16.21 45.29
CA LEU A 94 31.57 15.82 43.91
C LEU A 94 30.06 15.79 43.63
N CYS A 95 29.62 16.59 42.68
CA CYS A 95 28.24 16.73 42.27
C CYS A 95 28.02 16.02 40.93
N SER A 96 27.13 15.02 40.89
CA SER A 96 26.74 14.31 39.66
C SER A 96 25.22 14.17 39.61
N ASP A 97 24.64 14.25 38.43
CA ASP A 97 23.22 13.97 38.21
C ASP A 97 22.93 12.51 37.85
N SER A 98 23.97 11.69 37.69
CA SER A 98 23.87 10.26 37.47
C SER A 98 23.61 9.50 38.77
N ALA A 99 22.33 9.29 39.08
CA ALA A 99 21.91 8.46 40.21
C ALA A 99 22.50 7.04 40.14
N ALA A 100 22.67 6.48 38.94
CA ALA A 100 23.27 5.17 38.73
C ALA A 100 24.77 5.16 39.11
N ALA A 101 25.53 6.18 38.72
CA ALA A 101 26.95 6.29 39.06
C ALA A 101 27.16 6.43 40.58
N LEU A 102 26.31 7.23 41.24
CA LEU A 102 26.36 7.40 42.69
C LEU A 102 25.88 6.14 43.45
N ALA A 103 24.87 5.42 42.94
CA ALA A 103 24.42 4.16 43.53
C ALA A 103 25.51 3.08 43.48
N ALA A 104 26.32 3.05 42.42
CA ALA A 104 27.43 2.10 42.27
C ALA A 104 28.49 2.23 43.38
N LEU A 105 28.66 3.43 43.97
CA LEU A 105 29.55 3.66 45.10
C LEU A 105 29.03 3.07 46.42
N GLN A 106 27.71 2.90 46.55
CA GLN A 106 27.06 2.46 47.80
C GLN A 106 27.07 0.92 47.98
N GLY A 107 27.84 0.20 47.15
CA GLY A 107 28.00 -1.25 47.24
C GLY A 107 26.82 -2.07 46.70
N GLY A 108 25.90 -1.43 45.98
CA GLY A 108 24.65 -2.04 45.54
C GLY A 108 24.49 -2.08 44.04
N GLU A 109 25.28 -2.90 43.32
CA GLU A 109 24.81 -3.58 42.11
C GLU A 109 25.82 -4.60 41.57
N ARG A 110 25.33 -5.69 40.97
CA ARG A 110 26.06 -6.50 39.99
C ARG A 110 26.20 -5.69 38.68
N GLY A 111 26.79 -4.49 38.79
CA GLY A 111 26.61 -3.37 37.88
C GLY A 111 27.49 -3.42 36.62
N ALA A 112 27.13 -2.57 35.65
CA ALA A 112 27.95 -2.31 34.47
C ALA A 112 29.34 -1.79 34.88
N ARG A 113 30.40 -2.17 34.14
CA ARG A 113 31.78 -1.67 34.31
C ARG A 113 32.38 -1.81 35.73
N PRO A 114 32.47 -3.03 36.29
CA PRO A 114 33.10 -3.25 37.61
C PRO A 114 34.58 -2.82 37.66
N ASP A 115 35.26 -2.84 36.50
CA ASP A 115 36.61 -2.33 36.31
C ASP A 115 36.72 -0.84 36.69
N LEU A 116 35.85 0.00 36.14
CA LEU A 116 35.86 1.45 36.39
C LEU A 116 35.41 1.79 37.82
N VAL A 117 34.41 1.06 38.34
CA VAL A 117 33.94 1.26 39.72
C VAL A 117 35.04 0.91 40.72
N ALA A 118 35.78 -0.18 40.49
CA ALA A 118 36.92 -0.55 41.33
C ALA A 118 38.01 0.52 41.29
N GLU A 119 38.34 1.05 40.11
CA GLU A 119 39.30 2.13 39.95
C GLU A 119 38.85 3.41 40.67
N LEU A 120 37.55 3.75 40.61
CA LEU A 120 36.97 4.90 41.30
C LEU A 120 37.09 4.76 42.81
N LEU A 121 36.76 3.58 43.36
CA LEU A 121 36.86 3.31 44.80
C LEU A 121 38.31 3.33 45.30
N VAL A 122 39.25 2.79 44.51
CA VAL A 122 40.70 2.83 44.85
C VAL A 122 41.22 4.27 44.84
N THR A 123 40.81 5.08 43.86
CA THR A 123 41.20 6.49 43.76
C THR A 123 40.61 7.31 44.90
N LEU A 124 39.33 7.09 45.22
CA LEU A 124 38.68 7.70 46.38
C LEU A 124 39.41 7.35 47.68
N TYR A 125 39.76 6.07 47.87
CA TYR A 125 40.51 5.63 49.05
C TYR A 125 41.86 6.35 49.16
N ARG A 126 42.60 6.50 48.07
CA ARG A 126 43.89 7.24 48.07
C ARG A 126 43.72 8.70 48.47
N VAL A 127 42.72 9.39 47.92
CA VAL A 127 42.43 10.80 48.23
C VAL A 127 42.05 10.97 49.70
N VAL A 128 41.21 10.07 50.24
CA VAL A 128 40.79 10.10 51.64
C VAL A 128 41.96 9.78 52.60
N GLN A 129 42.83 8.82 52.24
CA GLN A 129 44.06 8.56 53.00
C GLN A 129 45.05 9.73 52.95
N GLY A 130 44.99 10.57 51.91
CA GLY A 130 45.72 11.83 51.81
C GLY A 130 45.21 12.94 52.73
N GLY A 131 44.16 12.69 53.52
CA GLY A 131 43.61 13.64 54.50
C GLY A 131 42.42 14.46 54.00
N CYS A 132 41.94 14.24 52.77
CA CYS A 132 40.79 14.96 52.22
C CYS A 132 39.46 14.29 52.61
N GLU A 133 38.52 15.08 53.14
CA GLU A 133 37.12 14.68 53.32
C GLU A 133 36.37 14.83 51.97
N VAL A 134 35.92 13.71 51.38
CA VAL A 134 35.22 13.71 50.10
C VAL A 134 33.75 13.33 50.29
N GLY A 135 32.85 14.22 49.87
CA GLY A 135 31.40 13.97 49.81
C GLY A 135 30.91 13.78 48.37
N PHE A 136 29.84 12.99 48.21
CA PHE A 136 29.13 12.84 46.94
C PHE A 136 27.71 13.39 47.07
N LEU A 137 27.32 14.23 46.12
CA LEU A 137 26.00 14.85 46.08
C LEU A 137 25.31 14.53 44.75
N TRP A 138 24.09 14.01 44.85
CA TRP A 138 23.22 13.90 43.69
C TRP A 138 22.58 15.25 43.37
N VAL A 139 22.66 15.68 42.12
CA VAL A 139 22.04 16.90 41.61
C VAL A 139 21.00 16.54 40.56
N GLN A 140 19.90 17.28 40.47
CA GLN A 140 18.91 17.03 39.43
C GLN A 140 19.36 17.65 38.09
N ALA A 141 19.30 16.86 37.02
CA ALA A 141 19.59 17.33 35.67
C ALA A 141 18.58 18.41 35.20
N HIS A 142 19.07 19.41 34.46
CA HIS A 142 18.27 20.44 33.76
C HIS A 142 17.37 21.34 34.64
N VAL A 143 17.79 21.63 35.88
CA VAL A 143 17.03 22.44 36.84
C VAL A 143 17.65 23.82 37.09
N GLY A 144 18.55 24.32 36.24
CA GLY A 144 19.15 25.66 36.43
C GLY A 144 20.32 25.70 37.42
N VAL A 145 20.91 24.55 37.78
CA VAL A 145 22.14 24.51 38.59
C VAL A 145 23.31 24.83 37.67
N GLY A 146 23.73 26.11 37.65
CA GLY A 146 24.72 26.60 36.69
C GLY A 146 26.05 25.82 36.67
N GLY A 147 26.45 25.25 37.81
CA GLY A 147 27.60 24.35 37.90
C GLY A 147 27.46 23.07 37.07
N ASN A 148 26.30 22.41 37.18
CA ASN A 148 25.95 21.18 36.46
C ASN A 148 25.72 21.45 34.97
N GLU A 149 25.00 22.53 34.64
CA GLU A 149 24.74 22.91 33.25
C GLU A 149 26.03 23.22 32.48
N THR A 150 27.02 23.81 33.16
CA THR A 150 28.34 24.04 32.57
C THR A 150 29.10 22.73 32.31
N ALA A 151 29.01 21.77 33.24
CA ALA A 151 29.61 20.44 33.05
C ALA A 151 28.93 19.69 31.87
N ASP A 152 27.61 19.68 31.81
CA ASP A 152 26.83 19.08 30.70
C ASP A 152 27.17 19.71 29.35
N ALA A 153 27.24 21.05 29.28
CA ALA A 153 27.63 21.75 28.07
C ALA A 153 29.07 21.39 27.65
N ALA A 154 30.00 21.27 28.60
CA ALA A 154 31.38 20.90 28.33
C ALA A 154 31.54 19.44 27.89
N ALA A 155 30.79 18.51 28.49
CA ALA A 155 30.78 17.09 28.11
C ALA A 155 30.24 16.92 26.68
N LYS A 156 29.16 17.64 26.33
CA LYS A 156 28.63 17.70 24.96
C LYS A 156 29.60 18.35 23.97
N ALA A 157 30.30 19.40 24.38
CA ALA A 157 31.32 20.04 23.54
C ALA A 157 32.49 19.09 23.27
N ALA A 158 32.87 18.26 24.24
CA ALA A 158 33.95 17.28 24.09
C ALA A 158 33.68 16.23 22.99
N LEU A 159 32.41 15.91 22.70
CA LEU A 159 32.02 14.99 21.61
C LEU A 159 32.47 15.45 20.21
N ARG A 160 32.71 16.76 20.06
CA ARG A 160 33.12 17.38 18.79
C ARG A 160 34.62 17.26 18.52
N ARG A 161 35.43 16.89 19.52
CA ARG A 161 36.88 16.70 19.33
C ARG A 161 37.15 15.49 18.44
N GLU A 162 38.11 15.64 17.53
CA GLU A 162 38.48 14.59 16.56
C GLU A 162 39.34 13.50 17.21
N SER A 163 40.28 13.87 18.07
CA SER A 163 41.16 12.94 18.79
C SER A 163 40.53 12.45 20.08
N ILE A 164 40.72 11.17 20.39
CA ILE A 164 40.38 10.58 21.69
C ILE A 164 41.43 11.06 22.71
N ASP A 165 40.97 11.75 23.76
CA ASP A 165 41.82 12.30 24.82
C ASP A 165 42.10 11.27 25.92
N VAL A 166 41.12 10.39 26.19
CA VAL A 166 41.18 9.37 27.23
C VAL A 166 40.75 8.02 26.64
N VAL A 167 41.61 7.02 26.76
CA VAL A 167 41.35 5.67 26.25
C VAL A 167 40.86 4.78 27.39
N VAL A 168 39.66 4.23 27.23
CA VAL A 168 39.04 3.30 28.18
C VAL A 168 38.62 2.05 27.43
N SER A 169 39.03 0.89 27.94
CA SER A 169 38.65 -0.42 27.39
C SER A 169 37.13 -0.61 27.43
N LEU A 170 36.57 -1.33 26.45
CA LEU A 170 35.15 -1.65 26.42
C LEU A 170 34.81 -2.77 27.42
N GLY A 171 33.72 -2.61 28.15
CA GLY A 171 33.17 -3.64 29.02
C GLY A 171 32.41 -4.72 28.25
N VAL A 172 32.15 -5.86 28.91
CA VAL A 172 31.46 -7.02 28.29
C VAL A 172 30.06 -6.65 27.77
N SER A 173 29.32 -5.83 28.51
CA SER A 173 27.98 -5.38 28.10
C SER A 173 28.03 -4.48 26.85
N GLU A 174 29.02 -3.61 26.77
CA GLU A 174 29.25 -2.71 25.63
C GLU A 174 29.63 -3.52 24.39
N CYS A 175 30.58 -4.46 24.52
CA CYS A 175 30.93 -5.40 23.45
C CYS A 175 29.72 -6.20 22.96
N ARG A 176 28.92 -6.76 23.87
CA ARG A 176 27.68 -7.48 23.51
C ARG A 176 26.69 -6.59 22.76
N SER A 177 26.55 -5.32 23.16
CA SER A 177 25.68 -4.37 22.48
C SER A 177 26.16 -4.10 21.05
N ILE A 178 27.46 -3.86 20.86
CA ILE A 178 28.07 -3.63 19.53
C ILE A 178 27.86 -4.84 18.63
N ILE A 179 28.12 -6.04 19.14
CA ILE A 179 27.93 -7.29 18.39
C ILE A 179 26.47 -7.47 17.99
N ARG A 180 25.52 -7.25 18.92
CA ARG A 180 24.08 -7.37 18.65
C ARG A 180 23.63 -6.36 17.60
N GLU A 181 24.15 -5.14 17.65
CA GLU A 181 23.90 -4.12 16.63
C GLU A 181 24.37 -4.58 15.25
N GLY A 182 25.60 -5.10 15.15
CA GLY A 182 26.17 -5.66 13.93
C GLY A 182 25.36 -6.83 13.38
N ILE A 183 24.98 -7.81 14.21
CA ILE A 183 24.11 -8.93 13.82
C ILE A 183 22.79 -8.41 13.27
N THR A 184 22.19 -7.41 13.92
CA THR A 184 20.91 -6.85 13.48
C THR A 184 21.03 -6.15 12.13
N GLN A 185 22.14 -5.44 11.88
CA GLN A 185 22.39 -4.79 10.59
C GLN A 185 22.60 -5.81 9.47
N ILE A 186 23.36 -6.88 9.74
CA ILE A 186 23.53 -7.99 8.80
C ILE A 186 22.17 -8.61 8.48
N TRP A 187 21.37 -8.92 9.51
CA TRP A 187 20.04 -9.50 9.33
C TRP A 187 19.09 -8.57 8.56
N GLN A 188 19.10 -7.27 8.85
CA GLN A 188 18.31 -6.29 8.10
C GLN A 188 18.70 -6.26 6.62
N ARG A 189 20.01 -6.26 6.32
CA ARG A 189 20.50 -6.28 4.94
C ARG A 189 20.05 -7.53 4.19
N GLU A 190 20.13 -8.70 4.84
CA GLU A 190 19.62 -9.95 4.26
C GLU A 190 18.11 -9.89 4.05
N TRP A 191 17.37 -9.33 5.01
CA TRP A 191 15.91 -9.16 4.93
C TRP A 191 15.49 -8.26 3.77
N ASP A 192 16.19 -7.16 3.54
CA ASP A 192 15.94 -6.22 2.45
C ASP A 192 16.21 -6.86 1.07
N GLN A 193 17.22 -7.73 0.97
CA GLN A 193 17.67 -8.32 -0.30
C GLN A 193 16.99 -9.65 -0.67
N GLU A 194 16.44 -10.36 0.30
CA GLU A 194 15.82 -11.67 0.09
C GLU A 194 14.63 -11.58 -0.89
N ARG A 195 14.39 -12.62 -1.70
CA ARG A 195 13.27 -12.68 -2.65
C ARG A 195 12.05 -13.36 -2.06
N ARG A 196 12.23 -14.20 -1.05
CA ARG A 196 11.16 -14.88 -0.31
C ARG A 196 10.57 -13.97 0.78
N GLY A 197 9.35 -14.27 1.20
CA GLY A 197 8.69 -13.56 2.31
C GLY A 197 8.28 -12.11 2.04
N ARG A 198 8.24 -11.64 0.78
CA ARG A 198 7.96 -10.24 0.43
C ARG A 198 6.60 -9.72 0.92
N PHE A 199 5.61 -10.60 1.04
CA PHE A 199 4.34 -10.23 1.65
C PHE A 199 4.51 -9.78 3.11
N TYR A 200 5.26 -10.53 3.91
CA TYR A 200 5.56 -10.16 5.30
C TYR A 200 6.44 -8.91 5.36
N TYR A 201 7.41 -8.77 4.44
CA TYR A 201 8.27 -7.57 4.33
C TYR A 201 7.45 -6.29 4.14
N ASN A 202 6.41 -6.31 3.31
CA ASN A 202 5.53 -5.15 3.12
C ASN A 202 4.78 -4.72 4.39
N ILE A 203 4.59 -5.65 5.34
CA ILE A 203 3.96 -5.37 6.63
C ILE A 203 5.02 -4.96 7.66
N GLN A 204 6.16 -5.64 7.66
CA GLN A 204 7.26 -5.45 8.60
C GLN A 204 8.60 -5.36 7.85
N PRO A 205 8.96 -4.15 7.39
CA PRO A 205 10.21 -3.95 6.66
C PRO A 205 11.43 -3.96 7.58
N SER A 206 11.27 -3.67 8.89
CA SER A 206 12.38 -3.75 9.84
C SER A 206 12.41 -5.06 10.63
N VAL A 207 13.61 -5.64 10.76
CA VAL A 207 13.85 -6.79 11.65
C VAL A 207 13.79 -6.39 13.13
N ARG A 208 13.97 -5.08 13.43
CA ARG A 208 13.78 -4.54 14.78
C ARG A 208 12.30 -4.29 15.03
N GLY A 209 11.84 -4.70 16.21
CA GLY A 209 10.43 -4.67 16.56
C GLY A 209 9.76 -5.98 16.21
N SER A 210 10.00 -7.01 17.02
CA SER A 210 8.94 -8.00 17.20
C SER A 210 7.75 -7.22 17.73
N THR A 211 6.65 -7.16 16.98
CA THR A 211 5.35 -6.95 17.62
C THR A 211 5.10 -8.20 18.45
N GLY A 212 5.72 -8.28 19.62
CA GLY A 212 5.39 -9.21 20.67
C GLY A 212 4.01 -8.82 21.18
N CYS A 213 3.00 -9.03 20.34
CA CYS A 213 1.63 -9.03 20.78
C CYS A 213 1.54 -10.26 21.66
N HIS A 214 1.61 -10.06 22.98
CA HIS A 214 1.19 -11.07 23.93
C HIS A 214 -0.32 -11.25 23.76
N TRP A 215 -0.69 -12.13 22.82
CA TRP A 215 -2.06 -12.55 22.64
C TRP A 215 -2.43 -13.43 23.83
N SER A 216 -3.62 -13.19 24.39
CA SER A 216 -4.14 -13.98 25.50
C SER A 216 -4.36 -15.45 25.14
N MET A 217 -4.50 -15.77 23.85
CA MET A 217 -4.75 -17.13 23.36
C MET A 217 -3.82 -17.53 22.20
N ARG A 218 -3.25 -18.74 22.31
CA ARG A 218 -2.40 -19.38 21.28
C ARG A 218 -3.03 -19.36 19.89
N ARG A 219 -4.35 -19.54 19.80
CA ARG A 219 -5.09 -19.60 18.53
C ARG A 219 -5.00 -18.28 17.75
N ASP A 220 -5.09 -17.16 18.44
CA ASP A 220 -5.08 -15.83 17.82
C ASP A 220 -3.67 -15.46 17.37
N GLU A 221 -2.66 -15.81 18.17
CA GLU A 221 -1.26 -15.68 17.79
C GLU A 221 -0.94 -16.46 16.50
N VAL A 222 -1.37 -17.73 16.43
CA VAL A 222 -1.20 -18.55 15.22
C VAL A 222 -1.93 -17.92 14.04
N THR A 223 -3.18 -17.51 14.22
CA THR A 223 -3.99 -16.91 13.13
C THR A 223 -3.35 -15.63 12.61
N MET A 224 -2.97 -14.71 13.50
CA MET A 224 -2.35 -13.44 13.13
C MET A 224 -0.99 -13.63 12.48
N THR A 225 -0.17 -14.56 12.96
CA THR A 225 1.13 -14.87 12.35
C THR A 225 0.93 -15.46 10.96
N THR A 226 -0.04 -16.36 10.79
CA THR A 226 -0.38 -16.98 9.50
C THR A 226 -0.81 -15.92 8.49
N LEU A 227 -1.73 -15.02 8.89
CA LEU A 227 -2.19 -13.91 8.05
C LEU A 227 -1.06 -12.98 7.65
N ARG A 228 -0.17 -12.61 8.59
CA ARG A 228 0.98 -11.75 8.30
C ARG A 228 1.99 -12.41 7.37
N MET A 229 2.16 -13.72 7.44
CA MET A 229 2.98 -14.47 6.49
C MET A 229 2.30 -14.65 5.12
N GLY A 230 1.08 -14.11 4.94
CA GLY A 230 0.33 -14.20 3.68
C GLY A 230 -0.32 -15.56 3.47
N HIS A 231 -0.38 -16.37 4.53
CA HIS A 231 -1.11 -17.61 4.56
C HIS A 231 -2.51 -17.34 5.12
N CYS A 232 -3.53 -17.85 4.44
CA CYS A 232 -4.88 -17.86 4.96
C CYS A 232 -5.48 -19.22 4.63
N GLY A 233 -6.36 -19.74 5.50
CA GLY A 233 -7.08 -20.98 5.25
C GLY A 233 -8.13 -20.88 4.14
N LEU A 234 -8.10 -19.81 3.33
CA LEU A 234 -8.94 -19.65 2.16
C LEU A 234 -8.32 -20.41 0.98
N ALA A 235 -9.15 -20.83 0.03
CA ALA A 235 -8.74 -21.67 -1.09
C ALA A 235 -7.50 -21.14 -1.83
N GLY A 236 -7.40 -19.84 -2.09
CA GLY A 236 -6.21 -19.22 -2.71
C GLY A 236 -4.93 -19.25 -1.86
N GLY A 237 -5.03 -19.32 -0.53
CA GLY A 237 -3.90 -19.55 0.37
C GLY A 237 -3.49 -21.02 0.45
N LEU A 238 -4.47 -21.94 0.36
CA LEU A 238 -4.24 -23.39 0.36
C LEU A 238 -3.59 -23.89 -0.95
N VAL A 239 -3.86 -23.24 -2.09
CA VAL A 239 -3.15 -23.50 -3.36
C VAL A 239 -1.66 -23.22 -3.24
N ARG A 240 -1.29 -22.09 -2.64
CA ARG A 240 0.12 -21.71 -2.45
C ARG A 240 0.90 -22.69 -1.57
N VAL A 241 0.22 -23.47 -0.74
CA VAL A 241 0.82 -24.49 0.15
C VAL A 241 0.67 -25.91 -0.44
N GLY A 242 0.18 -26.04 -1.68
CA GLY A 242 0.00 -27.33 -2.35
C GLY A 242 -1.08 -28.22 -1.72
N LYS A 243 -1.96 -27.65 -0.88
CA LYS A 243 -3.03 -28.36 -0.18
C LYS A 243 -4.39 -28.26 -0.87
N HIS A 244 -4.49 -27.49 -1.94
CA HIS A 244 -5.69 -27.33 -2.74
C HIS A 244 -5.27 -27.12 -4.19
N MET A 245 -5.94 -27.75 -5.16
CA MET A 245 -5.44 -27.70 -6.55
C MET A 245 -5.72 -26.35 -7.23
N ASP A 246 -6.93 -25.78 -7.06
CA ASP A 246 -7.38 -24.74 -8.01
C ASP A 246 -7.79 -23.39 -7.41
N GLY A 247 -7.79 -23.23 -6.08
CA GLY A 247 -8.02 -21.94 -5.40
C GLY A 247 -9.46 -21.42 -5.46
N LEU A 248 -10.34 -22.16 -6.11
CA LEU A 248 -11.77 -21.91 -6.16
C LEU A 248 -12.39 -22.19 -4.78
N CYS A 249 -13.21 -21.25 -4.31
CA CYS A 249 -14.01 -21.47 -3.13
C CYS A 249 -15.10 -22.50 -3.47
N ASP A 250 -15.03 -23.70 -2.88
CA ASP A 250 -16.00 -24.79 -3.06
C ASP A 250 -17.46 -24.42 -2.70
N ILE A 251 -17.68 -23.22 -2.15
CA ILE A 251 -18.99 -22.69 -1.79
C ILE A 251 -19.96 -22.68 -3.00
N LEU A 252 -19.50 -22.38 -4.21
CA LEU A 252 -20.37 -22.35 -5.41
C LEU A 252 -20.42 -23.67 -6.18
N ASN A 253 -19.36 -24.48 -6.13
CA ASN A 253 -19.30 -25.76 -6.83
C ASN A 253 -20.07 -26.88 -6.10
N GLY A 254 -20.16 -26.80 -4.78
CA GLY A 254 -20.96 -27.72 -3.98
C GLY A 254 -22.46 -27.58 -4.26
N THR A 255 -23.21 -28.66 -4.03
CA THR A 255 -24.68 -28.70 -4.18
C THR A 255 -25.37 -27.52 -3.47
N ARG A 256 -24.85 -27.08 -2.33
CA ARG A 256 -25.36 -25.93 -1.56
C ARG A 256 -25.25 -24.60 -2.30
N GLY A 257 -24.15 -24.35 -3.01
CA GLY A 257 -23.96 -23.13 -3.80
C GLY A 257 -24.89 -23.07 -5.00
N LYS A 258 -25.00 -24.19 -5.73
CA LYS A 258 -25.95 -24.35 -6.84
C LYS A 258 -27.39 -24.11 -6.39
N ILE A 259 -27.77 -24.66 -5.23
CA ILE A 259 -29.09 -24.42 -4.61
C ILE A 259 -29.26 -22.94 -4.26
N ALA A 260 -28.25 -22.28 -3.66
CA ALA A 260 -28.34 -20.87 -3.28
C ALA A 260 -28.55 -19.96 -4.51
N ILE A 261 -27.83 -20.19 -5.62
CA ILE A 261 -28.03 -19.45 -6.88
C ILE A 261 -29.45 -19.70 -7.41
N ALA A 262 -29.90 -20.96 -7.44
CA ALA A 262 -31.24 -21.29 -7.93
C ALA A 262 -32.33 -20.61 -7.09
N VAL A 263 -32.20 -20.63 -5.75
CA VAL A 263 -33.12 -19.94 -4.84
C VAL A 263 -33.10 -18.43 -5.06
N TYR A 264 -31.92 -17.82 -5.19
CA TYR A 264 -31.78 -16.39 -5.47
C TYR A 264 -32.50 -15.99 -6.77
N LEU A 265 -32.29 -16.75 -7.86
CA LEU A 265 -32.95 -16.52 -9.14
C LEU A 265 -34.47 -16.68 -9.03
N VAL A 266 -34.97 -17.71 -8.34
CA VAL A 266 -36.41 -17.92 -8.13
C VAL A 266 -37.03 -16.78 -7.32
N VAL A 267 -36.38 -16.37 -6.22
CA VAL A 267 -36.86 -15.30 -5.34
C VAL A 267 -36.93 -13.97 -6.09
N ILE A 268 -35.89 -13.62 -6.85
CA ILE A 268 -35.88 -12.39 -7.65
C ILE A 268 -36.94 -12.41 -8.74
N ASN A 269 -37.06 -13.50 -9.50
CA ASN A 269 -38.09 -13.58 -10.53
C ASN A 269 -39.50 -13.54 -9.94
N GLY A 270 -39.73 -14.19 -8.79
CA GLY A 270 -40.99 -14.12 -8.05
C GLY A 270 -41.29 -12.70 -7.56
N PHE A 271 -40.29 -11.98 -7.05
CA PHE A 271 -40.41 -10.57 -6.67
C PHE A 271 -40.74 -9.68 -7.87
N LEU A 272 -40.00 -9.82 -8.98
CA LEU A 272 -40.24 -9.05 -10.20
C LEU A 272 -41.64 -9.29 -10.77
N LEU A 273 -42.12 -10.54 -10.75
CA LEU A 273 -43.47 -10.89 -11.21
C LEU A 273 -44.57 -10.27 -10.33
N ARG A 274 -44.27 -10.03 -9.05
CA ARG A 274 -45.20 -9.40 -8.11
C ARG A 274 -45.23 -7.88 -8.24
N VAL A 275 -44.09 -7.26 -8.52
CA VAL A 275 -43.94 -5.80 -8.66
C VAL A 275 -44.36 -5.31 -10.05
N TYR A 276 -43.93 -6.01 -11.10
CA TYR A 276 -44.17 -5.61 -12.49
C TYR A 276 -45.15 -6.54 -13.19
N LYS A 277 -46.02 -5.99 -14.04
CA LYS A 277 -47.01 -6.75 -14.82
C LYS A 277 -46.89 -6.46 -16.31
N GLY A 278 -47.35 -7.40 -17.14
CA GLY A 278 -47.47 -7.21 -18.58
C GLY A 278 -46.14 -6.94 -19.29
N PRO A 279 -46.07 -5.96 -20.21
CA PRO A 279 -44.85 -5.63 -20.95
C PRO A 279 -43.68 -5.19 -20.05
N ILE A 280 -43.95 -4.47 -18.95
CA ILE A 280 -42.92 -3.94 -18.05
C ILE A 280 -42.16 -5.08 -17.35
N TYR A 281 -42.87 -6.16 -16.98
CA TYR A 281 -42.24 -7.36 -16.43
C TYR A 281 -41.22 -7.98 -17.40
N LYS A 282 -41.56 -8.05 -18.69
CA LYS A 282 -40.68 -8.61 -19.72
C LYS A 282 -39.38 -7.80 -19.86
N VAL A 283 -39.44 -6.48 -19.70
CA VAL A 283 -38.28 -5.59 -19.67
C VAL A 283 -37.47 -5.83 -18.40
N ALA A 284 -38.12 -5.81 -17.24
CA ALA A 284 -37.49 -5.96 -15.93
C ALA A 284 -36.70 -7.27 -15.80
N VAL A 285 -37.27 -8.40 -16.27
CA VAL A 285 -36.58 -9.71 -16.24
C VAL A 285 -35.32 -9.71 -17.10
N ARG A 286 -35.35 -9.12 -18.31
CA ARG A 286 -34.17 -9.04 -19.19
C ARG A 286 -33.09 -8.14 -18.61
N ALA A 287 -33.47 -6.97 -18.11
CA ALA A 287 -32.53 -6.05 -17.46
C ALA A 287 -31.91 -6.68 -16.20
N CYS A 288 -32.70 -7.37 -15.38
CA CYS A 288 -32.21 -8.06 -14.20
C CYS A 288 -31.31 -9.25 -14.56
N PHE A 289 -31.64 -10.02 -15.60
CA PHE A 289 -30.79 -11.08 -16.12
C PHE A 289 -29.43 -10.53 -16.57
N LEU A 290 -29.40 -9.45 -17.35
CA LEU A 290 -28.15 -8.80 -17.77
C LEU A 290 -27.35 -8.28 -16.57
N GLY A 291 -28.00 -7.69 -15.57
CA GLY A 291 -27.35 -7.28 -14.32
C GLY A 291 -26.76 -8.46 -13.53
N PHE A 292 -27.45 -9.60 -13.51
CA PHE A 292 -26.94 -10.82 -12.89
C PHE A 292 -25.70 -11.35 -13.62
N ILE A 293 -25.75 -11.45 -14.96
CA ILE A 293 -24.59 -11.88 -15.77
C ILE A 293 -23.42 -10.92 -15.59
N PHE A 294 -23.66 -9.61 -15.55
CA PHE A 294 -22.62 -8.61 -15.27
C PHE A 294 -22.00 -8.83 -13.87
N GLY A 295 -22.83 -9.03 -12.85
CA GLY A 295 -22.37 -9.31 -11.49
C GLY A 295 -21.52 -10.58 -11.40
N CYS A 296 -21.96 -11.67 -12.05
CA CYS A 296 -21.17 -12.90 -12.17
C CYS A 296 -19.84 -12.64 -12.91
N GLY A 297 -19.87 -11.91 -14.02
CA GLY A 297 -18.67 -11.52 -14.78
C GLY A 297 -17.68 -10.75 -13.92
N LEU A 298 -18.15 -9.79 -13.12
CA LEU A 298 -17.32 -9.01 -12.21
C LEU A 298 -16.68 -9.90 -11.14
N LEU A 299 -17.45 -10.82 -10.54
CA LEU A 299 -16.92 -11.77 -9.56
C LEU A 299 -15.82 -12.64 -10.18
N VAL A 300 -16.06 -13.24 -11.35
CA VAL A 300 -15.05 -14.04 -12.07
C VAL A 300 -13.80 -13.20 -12.36
N SER A 301 -13.98 -11.96 -12.79
CA SER A 301 -12.88 -11.03 -13.10
C SER A 301 -11.97 -10.73 -11.89
N LEU A 302 -12.52 -10.76 -10.67
CA LEU A 302 -11.79 -10.47 -9.44
C LEU A 302 -11.07 -11.70 -8.85
N THR A 303 -11.40 -12.91 -9.30
CA THR A 303 -10.84 -14.17 -8.75
C THR A 303 -9.38 -14.44 -9.12
N GLN A 304 -8.79 -13.68 -10.05
CA GLN A 304 -7.43 -13.89 -10.58
C GLN A 304 -7.18 -15.33 -11.07
N THR A 305 -8.21 -15.99 -11.61
CA THR A 305 -8.14 -17.33 -12.18
C THR A 305 -7.86 -17.28 -13.68
N THR A 306 -7.64 -18.44 -14.31
CA THR A 306 -7.51 -18.55 -15.78
C THR A 306 -8.76 -18.06 -16.53
N TRP A 307 -9.91 -17.98 -15.85
CA TRP A 307 -11.19 -17.50 -16.37
C TRP A 307 -11.38 -15.98 -16.25
N THR A 308 -10.40 -15.25 -15.72
CA THR A 308 -10.49 -13.79 -15.48
C THR A 308 -10.98 -13.03 -16.73
N HIS A 309 -10.42 -13.32 -17.90
CA HIS A 309 -10.77 -12.64 -19.15
C HIS A 309 -12.18 -13.00 -19.66
N PHE A 310 -12.68 -14.20 -19.33
CA PHE A 310 -14.07 -14.56 -19.59
C PHE A 310 -15.03 -13.70 -18.76
N GLY A 311 -14.64 -13.35 -17.53
CA GLY A 311 -15.35 -12.37 -16.71
C GLY A 311 -15.47 -10.99 -17.38
N TRP A 312 -14.38 -10.50 -17.98
CA TRP A 312 -14.40 -9.22 -18.73
C TRP A 312 -15.33 -9.29 -19.94
N TYR A 313 -15.30 -10.42 -20.66
CA TYR A 313 -16.22 -10.69 -21.77
C TYR A 313 -17.69 -10.68 -21.31
N MET A 314 -18.04 -11.36 -20.21
CA MET A 314 -19.39 -11.38 -19.66
C MET A 314 -19.89 -9.97 -19.27
N CYS A 315 -19.04 -9.18 -18.62
CA CYS A 315 -19.34 -7.78 -18.29
C CYS A 315 -19.60 -6.96 -19.56
N SER A 316 -18.74 -7.10 -20.56
CA SER A 316 -18.81 -6.37 -21.83
C SER A 316 -20.10 -6.68 -22.60
N LEU A 317 -20.44 -7.97 -22.70
CA LEU A 317 -21.66 -8.44 -23.37
C LEU A 317 -22.91 -7.95 -22.64
N SER A 318 -22.93 -8.05 -21.32
CA SER A 318 -24.06 -7.61 -20.50
C SER A 318 -24.28 -6.10 -20.61
N LEU A 319 -23.19 -5.34 -20.55
CA LEU A 319 -23.23 -3.89 -20.69
C LEU A 319 -23.77 -3.50 -22.06
N PHE A 320 -23.25 -4.07 -23.15
CA PHE A 320 -23.67 -3.79 -24.52
C PHE A 320 -25.18 -3.94 -24.71
N HIS A 321 -25.75 -5.10 -24.34
CA HIS A 321 -27.19 -5.35 -24.54
C HIS A 321 -28.07 -4.47 -23.65
N TYR A 322 -27.64 -4.20 -22.42
CA TYR A 322 -28.40 -3.34 -21.52
C TYR A 322 -28.37 -1.87 -21.98
N SER A 323 -27.19 -1.38 -22.35
CA SER A 323 -26.99 0.00 -22.78
C SER A 323 -27.67 0.29 -24.12
N GLU A 324 -27.80 -0.68 -25.03
CA GLU A 324 -28.62 -0.55 -26.24
C GLU A 324 -30.07 -0.23 -25.92
N TYR A 325 -30.68 -1.01 -25.02
CA TYR A 325 -32.06 -0.77 -24.60
C TYR A 325 -32.19 0.59 -23.90
N LEU A 326 -31.27 0.89 -22.98
CA LEU A 326 -31.30 2.12 -22.19
C LEU A 326 -31.16 3.37 -23.09
N VAL A 327 -30.19 3.39 -24.00
CA VAL A 327 -29.99 4.54 -24.89
C VAL A 327 -31.17 4.69 -25.84
N THR A 328 -31.72 3.60 -26.37
CA THR A 328 -32.93 3.66 -27.21
C THR A 328 -34.12 4.21 -26.42
N ALA A 329 -34.27 3.82 -25.15
CA ALA A 329 -35.33 4.34 -24.28
C ALA A 329 -35.17 5.84 -23.99
N MET A 330 -33.93 6.37 -24.03
CA MET A 330 -33.67 7.80 -23.86
C MET A 330 -33.85 8.59 -25.15
N THR A 331 -33.43 8.04 -26.30
CA THR A 331 -33.34 8.80 -27.57
C THR A 331 -34.50 8.57 -28.52
N ASN A 332 -35.06 7.36 -28.55
CA ASN A 332 -36.16 6.99 -29.43
C ASN A 332 -37.20 6.08 -28.71
N PRO A 333 -37.96 6.63 -27.72
CA PRO A 333 -38.91 5.85 -26.95
C PRO A 333 -40.05 5.26 -27.79
N GLN A 334 -40.35 5.86 -28.95
CA GLN A 334 -41.45 5.43 -29.82
C GLN A 334 -41.17 4.10 -30.53
N SER A 335 -39.90 3.82 -30.84
CA SER A 335 -39.47 2.54 -31.45
C SER A 335 -39.01 1.52 -30.41
N LEU A 336 -39.11 1.83 -29.11
CA LEU A 336 -38.60 0.98 -28.05
C LEU A 336 -39.42 -0.32 -27.96
N SER A 337 -38.74 -1.46 -28.08
CA SER A 337 -39.35 -2.77 -28.00
C SER A 337 -38.47 -3.74 -27.20
N LEU A 338 -38.94 -4.97 -26.98
CA LEU A 338 -38.11 -6.01 -26.36
C LEU A 338 -36.91 -6.38 -27.22
N ASP A 339 -37.00 -6.17 -28.53
CA ASP A 339 -35.92 -6.46 -29.48
C ASP A 339 -34.80 -5.41 -29.40
N SER A 340 -35.07 -4.23 -28.82
CA SER A 340 -34.05 -3.19 -28.57
C SER A 340 -32.94 -3.63 -27.60
N PHE A 341 -33.14 -4.71 -26.84
CA PHE A 341 -32.06 -5.34 -26.06
C PHE A 341 -31.03 -6.06 -26.94
N LEU A 342 -31.36 -6.35 -28.20
CA LEU A 342 -30.47 -7.01 -29.14
C LEU A 342 -30.05 -8.44 -28.74
N LEU A 343 -30.82 -9.10 -27.87
CA LEU A 343 -30.48 -10.43 -27.33
C LEU A 343 -30.67 -11.57 -28.35
N ASN A 344 -31.67 -11.47 -29.21
CA ASN A 344 -32.06 -12.52 -30.15
C ASN A 344 -32.00 -11.96 -31.58
N HIS A 345 -30.82 -11.89 -32.18
CA HIS A 345 -30.63 -11.23 -33.46
C HIS A 345 -30.62 -12.12 -34.69
N SER A 346 -30.12 -13.34 -34.56
CA SER A 346 -30.13 -14.33 -35.64
C SER A 346 -29.64 -15.68 -35.11
N LEU A 347 -29.89 -16.74 -35.87
CA LEU A 347 -29.24 -18.02 -35.66
C LEU A 347 -27.71 -17.87 -35.73
N GLU A 348 -27.22 -17.05 -36.66
CA GLU A 348 -25.79 -16.77 -36.86
C GLU A 348 -25.14 -16.16 -35.63
N TYR A 349 -25.80 -15.20 -34.97
CA TYR A 349 -25.33 -14.61 -33.72
C TYR A 349 -25.20 -15.67 -32.62
N THR A 350 -26.22 -16.52 -32.47
CA THR A 350 -26.20 -17.61 -31.48
C THR A 350 -25.06 -18.59 -31.76
N VAL A 351 -24.87 -18.97 -33.03
CA VAL A 351 -23.80 -19.86 -33.45
C VAL A 351 -22.42 -19.25 -33.17
N ALA A 352 -22.23 -17.95 -33.48
CA ALA A 352 -20.97 -17.24 -33.22
C ALA A 352 -20.68 -17.12 -31.72
N ALA A 353 -21.70 -16.86 -30.89
CA ALA A 353 -21.54 -16.79 -29.44
C ALA A 353 -21.13 -18.16 -28.89
N VAL A 354 -21.87 -19.22 -29.24
CA VAL A 354 -21.56 -20.59 -28.79
C VAL A 354 -20.19 -21.04 -29.29
N SER A 355 -19.82 -20.75 -30.54
CA SER A 355 -18.49 -21.10 -31.06
C SER A 355 -17.37 -20.41 -30.27
N SER A 356 -17.56 -19.15 -29.87
CA SER A 356 -16.58 -18.42 -29.05
C SER A 356 -16.41 -19.03 -27.66
N TRP A 357 -17.49 -19.52 -27.05
CA TRP A 357 -17.46 -20.17 -25.74
C TRP A 357 -16.81 -21.55 -25.83
N VAL A 358 -17.10 -22.30 -26.90
CA VAL A 358 -16.48 -23.61 -27.16
C VAL A 358 -14.99 -23.45 -27.41
N GLU A 359 -14.56 -22.54 -28.29
CA GLU A 359 -13.14 -22.28 -28.55
C GLU A 359 -12.42 -21.88 -27.26
N PHE A 360 -12.96 -20.92 -26.50
CA PHE A 360 -12.35 -20.50 -25.24
C PHE A 360 -12.22 -21.66 -24.25
N THR A 361 -13.26 -22.47 -24.10
CA THR A 361 -13.30 -23.59 -23.15
C THR A 361 -12.41 -24.76 -23.59
N VAL A 362 -12.29 -25.03 -24.89
CA VAL A 362 -11.38 -26.06 -25.39
C VAL A 362 -9.94 -25.60 -25.23
N GLU A 363 -9.62 -24.36 -25.59
CA GLU A 363 -8.26 -23.83 -25.51
C GLU A 363 -7.77 -23.62 -24.07
N ILE A 364 -8.64 -23.26 -23.13
CA ILE A 364 -8.24 -23.20 -21.70
C ILE A 364 -7.90 -24.59 -21.13
N LEU A 365 -8.51 -25.65 -21.66
CA LEU A 365 -8.25 -27.04 -21.25
C LEU A 365 -6.98 -27.62 -21.92
N LEU A 366 -6.69 -27.22 -23.16
CA LEU A 366 -5.55 -27.73 -23.92
C LEU A 366 -4.27 -26.88 -23.77
N VAL A 367 -4.41 -25.55 -23.81
CA VAL A 367 -3.30 -24.58 -23.85
C VAL A 367 -3.65 -23.34 -23.02
N PRO A 368 -3.68 -23.43 -21.68
CA PRO A 368 -4.14 -22.34 -20.80
C PRO A 368 -3.30 -21.05 -20.93
N ASP A 369 -2.02 -21.17 -21.27
CA ASP A 369 -1.09 -20.05 -21.41
C ASP A 369 -1.52 -19.05 -22.50
N LEU A 370 -2.16 -19.53 -23.58
CA LEU A 370 -2.70 -18.67 -24.65
C LEU A 370 -3.71 -17.66 -24.11
N LYS A 371 -4.52 -18.07 -23.13
CA LYS A 371 -5.55 -17.25 -22.51
C LYS A 371 -5.00 -16.30 -21.44
N GLN A 372 -3.73 -16.42 -21.06
CA GLN A 372 -3.12 -15.55 -20.04
C GLN A 372 -2.38 -14.34 -20.61
N TRP A 373 -2.49 -14.07 -21.92
CA TRP A 373 -1.86 -12.92 -22.59
C TRP A 373 -2.57 -11.61 -22.25
N ARG A 374 -2.36 -11.12 -21.03
CA ARG A 374 -3.07 -9.96 -20.47
C ARG A 374 -3.02 -8.72 -21.34
N TRP A 375 -1.87 -8.44 -21.99
CA TRP A 375 -1.73 -7.27 -22.85
C TRP A 375 -2.67 -7.35 -24.07
N LEU A 376 -2.86 -8.55 -24.63
CA LEU A 376 -3.75 -8.79 -25.76
C LEU A 376 -5.20 -8.63 -25.32
N SER A 377 -5.58 -9.22 -24.19
CA SER A 377 -6.93 -9.05 -23.62
C SER A 377 -7.23 -7.59 -23.26
N LEU A 378 -6.23 -6.82 -22.78
CA LEU A 378 -6.38 -5.38 -22.51
C LEU A 378 -6.59 -4.58 -23.81
N MET A 379 -5.88 -4.92 -24.88
CA MET A 379 -6.10 -4.32 -26.19
C MET A 379 -7.52 -4.63 -26.70
N GLY A 380 -7.98 -5.87 -26.54
CA GLY A 380 -9.36 -6.24 -26.84
C GLY A 380 -10.38 -5.46 -26.01
N LEU A 381 -10.12 -5.29 -24.71
CA LEU A 381 -11.01 -4.52 -23.83
C LEU A 381 -11.07 -3.04 -24.25
N LEU A 382 -9.94 -2.46 -24.65
CA LEU A 382 -9.90 -1.11 -25.20
C LEU A 382 -10.74 -1.01 -26.49
N MET A 383 -10.63 -1.98 -27.39
CA MET A 383 -11.47 -2.04 -28.60
C MET A 383 -12.96 -2.11 -28.25
N VAL A 384 -13.33 -2.95 -27.28
CA VAL A 384 -14.72 -3.07 -26.78
C VAL A 384 -15.21 -1.75 -26.23
N VAL A 385 -14.46 -1.09 -25.35
CA VAL A 385 -14.86 0.18 -24.73
C VAL A 385 -14.98 1.28 -25.79
N CYS A 386 -14.00 1.41 -26.68
CA CYS A 386 -14.05 2.41 -27.75
C CYS A 386 -15.22 2.15 -28.72
N GLY A 387 -15.45 0.89 -29.10
CA GLY A 387 -16.56 0.51 -29.98
C GLY A 387 -17.93 0.76 -29.34
N GLU A 388 -18.07 0.44 -28.06
CA GLU A 388 -19.26 0.72 -27.25
C GLU A 388 -19.51 2.24 -27.19
N CYS A 389 -18.51 3.02 -26.80
CA CYS A 389 -18.63 4.49 -26.74
C CYS A 389 -19.00 5.09 -28.09
N LEU A 390 -18.37 4.67 -29.19
CA LEU A 390 -18.68 5.18 -30.54
C LEU A 390 -20.12 4.84 -30.95
N ARG A 391 -20.55 3.60 -30.68
CA ARG A 391 -21.92 3.16 -30.99
C ARG A 391 -22.96 3.97 -30.23
N LYS A 392 -22.79 4.13 -28.92
CA LYS A 392 -23.75 4.89 -28.09
C LYS A 392 -23.73 6.37 -28.42
N SER A 393 -22.57 6.93 -28.76
CA SER A 393 -22.46 8.31 -29.25
C SER A 393 -23.22 8.50 -30.57
N ALA A 394 -23.17 7.52 -31.49
CA ALA A 394 -23.96 7.55 -32.72
C ALA A 394 -25.47 7.54 -32.43
N MET A 395 -25.94 6.65 -31.55
CA MET A 395 -27.35 6.61 -31.15
C MET A 395 -27.82 7.92 -30.51
N LEU A 396 -27.01 8.50 -29.62
CA LEU A 396 -27.29 9.78 -28.97
C LEU A 396 -27.30 10.95 -29.97
N THR A 397 -26.36 10.95 -30.93
CA THR A 397 -26.26 12.02 -31.94
C THR A 397 -27.40 11.95 -32.96
N ALA A 398 -27.79 10.75 -33.40
CA ALA A 398 -28.89 10.58 -34.34
C ALA A 398 -30.28 10.74 -33.68
N GLY A 399 -30.39 10.47 -32.37
CA GLY A 399 -31.63 10.67 -31.63
C GLY A 399 -32.77 9.80 -32.15
N SER A 400 -33.91 10.43 -32.44
CA SER A 400 -35.08 9.78 -33.04
C SER A 400 -34.88 9.31 -34.49
N ASN A 401 -33.79 9.73 -35.15
CA ASN A 401 -33.45 9.27 -36.51
C ASN A 401 -32.73 7.91 -36.48
N PHE A 402 -32.30 7.43 -35.31
CA PHE A 402 -31.69 6.10 -35.17
C PHE A 402 -32.77 5.02 -35.03
N ASN A 403 -32.62 3.93 -35.78
CA ASN A 403 -33.45 2.75 -35.65
C ASN A 403 -32.60 1.47 -35.79
N HIS A 404 -32.93 0.42 -35.03
CA HIS A 404 -32.25 -0.88 -35.13
C HIS A 404 -32.59 -1.63 -36.43
N ILE A 405 -33.69 -1.29 -37.07
CA ILE A 405 -34.14 -1.86 -38.35
C ILE A 405 -33.98 -0.78 -39.43
N VAL A 406 -33.37 -1.14 -40.56
CA VAL A 406 -33.26 -0.25 -41.72
C VAL A 406 -34.67 0.12 -42.20
N GLN A 407 -34.92 1.42 -42.36
CA GLN A 407 -36.22 1.92 -42.78
C GLN A 407 -36.24 2.09 -44.30
N ASN A 408 -37.27 1.56 -44.95
CA ASN A 408 -37.47 1.70 -46.41
C ASN A 408 -38.41 2.84 -46.78
N GLU A 409 -39.08 3.46 -45.80
CA GLU A 409 -39.95 4.62 -45.98
C GLU A 409 -39.49 5.81 -45.13
N LYS A 410 -39.60 7.03 -45.68
CA LYS A 410 -39.19 8.26 -45.01
C LYS A 410 -40.31 8.78 -44.10
N ALA A 411 -40.11 8.72 -42.79
CA ALA A 411 -40.97 9.42 -41.84
C ALA A 411 -40.82 10.95 -41.97
N GLN A 412 -41.87 11.72 -41.69
CA GLN A 412 -41.82 13.20 -41.76
C GLN A 412 -40.79 13.82 -40.82
N SER A 413 -40.52 13.17 -39.68
CA SER A 413 -39.52 13.60 -38.70
C SER A 413 -38.09 13.17 -39.06
N HIS A 414 -37.90 12.37 -40.11
CA HIS A 414 -36.59 11.83 -40.46
C HIS A 414 -35.74 12.88 -41.18
N VAL A 415 -34.67 13.30 -40.51
CA VAL A 415 -33.70 14.29 -41.01
C VAL A 415 -32.32 13.68 -41.18
N LEU A 416 -31.56 14.19 -42.15
CA LEU A 416 -30.19 13.74 -42.39
C LEU A 416 -29.24 14.32 -41.32
N VAL A 417 -28.59 13.44 -40.56
CA VAL A 417 -27.66 13.84 -39.49
C VAL A 417 -26.22 13.75 -39.99
N THR A 418 -25.51 14.88 -40.00
CA THR A 418 -24.12 14.99 -40.51
C THR A 418 -23.14 15.55 -39.48
N THR A 419 -23.60 15.84 -38.26
CA THR A 419 -22.81 16.47 -37.19
C THR A 419 -22.34 15.44 -36.15
N GLY A 420 -21.43 15.84 -35.25
CA GLY A 420 -20.90 14.96 -34.21
C GLY A 420 -20.13 13.77 -34.80
N VAL A 421 -20.39 12.55 -34.31
CA VAL A 421 -19.70 11.34 -34.82
C VAL A 421 -20.00 11.05 -36.30
N TYR A 422 -21.13 11.56 -36.82
CA TYR A 422 -21.48 11.46 -38.23
C TYR A 422 -20.62 12.36 -39.14
N SER A 423 -19.84 13.30 -38.58
CA SER A 423 -18.87 14.06 -39.39
C SER A 423 -17.62 13.25 -39.74
N TYR A 424 -17.32 12.21 -38.96
CA TYR A 424 -16.14 11.34 -39.17
C TYR A 424 -16.48 10.10 -40.01
N PHE A 425 -17.63 9.49 -39.76
CA PHE A 425 -18.08 8.28 -40.45
C PHE A 425 -19.56 8.42 -40.81
N ARG A 426 -19.98 7.88 -41.97
CA ARG A 426 -21.40 7.82 -42.34
C ARG A 426 -22.19 6.85 -41.49
N HIS A 427 -21.54 5.77 -41.06
CA HIS A 427 -22.16 4.69 -40.29
C HIS A 427 -21.43 4.44 -38.95
N PRO A 428 -21.31 5.46 -38.06
CA PRO A 428 -20.49 5.34 -36.85
C PRO A 428 -21.01 4.28 -35.88
N SER A 429 -22.33 4.01 -35.86
CA SER A 429 -22.94 2.94 -35.08
C SER A 429 -22.49 1.54 -35.52
N TYR A 430 -22.25 1.35 -36.82
CA TYR A 430 -21.75 0.11 -37.42
C TYR A 430 -20.26 -0.03 -37.22
N VAL A 431 -19.50 1.06 -37.34
CA VAL A 431 -18.07 1.09 -36.98
C VAL A 431 -17.88 0.67 -35.52
N GLY A 432 -18.66 1.26 -34.60
CA GLY A 432 -18.61 0.92 -33.18
C GLY A 432 -18.94 -0.56 -32.93
N TRP A 433 -20.00 -1.07 -33.57
CA TRP A 433 -20.39 -2.48 -33.44
C TRP A 433 -19.33 -3.44 -34.01
N PHE A 434 -18.79 -3.14 -35.19
CA PHE A 434 -17.77 -3.97 -35.84
C PHE A 434 -16.51 -4.14 -34.97
N TYR A 435 -15.96 -3.04 -34.44
CA TYR A 435 -14.78 -3.13 -33.59
C TYR A 435 -15.10 -3.70 -32.20
N TRP A 436 -16.30 -3.45 -31.68
CA TRP A 436 -16.76 -4.06 -30.44
C TRP A 436 -16.84 -5.59 -30.58
N SER A 437 -17.45 -6.11 -31.65
CA SER A 437 -17.64 -7.55 -31.83
C SER A 437 -16.31 -8.28 -31.96
N ILE A 438 -15.36 -7.74 -32.74
CA ILE A 438 -14.00 -8.28 -32.86
C ILE A 438 -13.26 -8.16 -31.52
N GLY A 439 -13.37 -7.02 -30.86
CA GLY A 439 -12.77 -6.75 -29.56
C GLY A 439 -13.15 -7.81 -28.51
N THR A 440 -14.40 -8.28 -28.50
CA THR A 440 -14.82 -9.35 -27.58
C THR A 440 -14.02 -10.65 -27.76
N GLN A 441 -13.62 -10.98 -28.98
CA GLN A 441 -12.83 -12.19 -29.27
C GLN A 441 -11.34 -11.97 -28.96
N VAL A 442 -10.84 -10.75 -29.12
CA VAL A 442 -9.49 -10.36 -28.69
C VAL A 442 -9.38 -10.39 -27.16
N VAL A 443 -10.42 -9.98 -26.42
CA VAL A 443 -10.48 -10.12 -24.95
C VAL A 443 -10.28 -11.58 -24.54
N LEU A 444 -10.96 -12.50 -25.24
CA LEU A 444 -10.88 -13.94 -25.00
C LEU A 444 -9.62 -14.59 -25.57
N CYS A 445 -8.77 -13.86 -26.29
CA CYS A 445 -7.63 -14.41 -27.02
C CYS A 445 -8.02 -15.61 -27.91
N ASN A 446 -9.17 -15.54 -28.59
CA ASN A 446 -9.71 -16.60 -29.45
C ASN A 446 -9.22 -16.42 -30.91
N PRO A 447 -8.16 -17.09 -31.37
CA PRO A 447 -7.61 -16.87 -32.70
C PRO A 447 -8.58 -17.19 -33.83
N LEU A 448 -9.38 -18.26 -33.72
CA LEU A 448 -10.31 -18.67 -34.77
C LEU A 448 -11.53 -17.76 -34.80
N CYS A 449 -12.13 -17.47 -33.65
CA CYS A 449 -13.27 -16.55 -33.59
C CYS A 449 -12.89 -15.11 -33.91
N VAL A 450 -11.67 -14.62 -33.66
CA VAL A 450 -11.26 -13.29 -34.16
C VAL A 450 -11.39 -13.21 -35.68
N LEU A 451 -10.92 -14.23 -36.41
CA LEU A 451 -11.06 -14.29 -37.87
C LEU A 451 -12.52 -14.45 -38.29
N GLY A 452 -13.24 -15.38 -37.66
CA GLY A 452 -14.65 -15.66 -37.95
C GLY A 452 -15.54 -14.44 -37.73
N TYR A 453 -15.42 -13.77 -36.58
CA TYR A 453 -16.19 -12.56 -36.25
C TYR A 453 -15.85 -11.40 -37.18
N THR A 454 -14.58 -11.24 -37.54
CA THR A 454 -14.16 -10.18 -38.48
C THR A 454 -14.82 -10.38 -39.83
N LEU A 455 -14.73 -11.58 -40.41
CA LEU A 455 -15.29 -11.87 -41.74
C LEU A 455 -16.82 -11.81 -41.74
N ALA A 456 -17.47 -12.39 -40.73
CA ALA A 456 -18.92 -12.39 -40.61
C ALA A 456 -19.46 -10.97 -40.42
N SER A 457 -18.88 -10.20 -39.49
CA SER A 457 -19.30 -8.81 -39.24
C SER A 457 -19.04 -7.92 -40.47
N TRP A 458 -17.91 -8.10 -41.15
CA TRP A 458 -17.57 -7.32 -42.35
C TRP A 458 -18.58 -7.56 -43.47
N ARG A 459 -18.91 -8.83 -43.75
CA ARG A 459 -19.89 -9.19 -44.77
C ARG A 459 -21.28 -8.64 -44.45
N PHE A 460 -21.71 -8.83 -43.20
CA PHE A 460 -23.01 -8.34 -42.71
C PHE A 460 -23.13 -6.82 -42.88
N PHE A 461 -22.13 -6.05 -42.45
CA PHE A 461 -22.19 -4.59 -42.57
C PHE A 461 -22.02 -4.10 -44.00
N ARG A 462 -21.29 -4.81 -44.87
CA ARG A 462 -21.21 -4.44 -46.29
C ARG A 462 -22.58 -4.49 -46.94
N GLU A 463 -23.26 -5.64 -46.84
CA GLU A 463 -24.58 -5.87 -47.42
C GLU A 463 -25.60 -4.87 -46.82
N ARG A 464 -25.58 -4.70 -45.50
CA ARG A 464 -26.49 -3.78 -44.81
C ARG A 464 -26.27 -2.29 -45.13
N ILE A 465 -25.02 -1.85 -45.24
CA ILE A 465 -24.70 -0.46 -45.61
C ILE A 465 -25.16 -0.16 -47.04
N GLU A 466 -25.00 -1.11 -47.96
CA GLU A 466 -25.48 -0.95 -49.33
C GLU A 466 -27.02 -0.75 -49.38
N GLU A 467 -27.78 -1.62 -48.71
CA GLU A 467 -29.25 -1.49 -48.63
C GLU A 467 -29.70 -0.17 -47.96
N GLU A 468 -29.05 0.21 -46.86
CA GLU A 468 -29.40 1.44 -46.14
C GLU A 468 -29.05 2.70 -46.92
N GLU A 469 -27.89 2.74 -47.59
CA GLU A 469 -27.52 3.88 -48.42
C GLU A 469 -28.43 4.04 -49.63
N MET A 470 -28.98 2.94 -50.18
CA MET A 470 -29.99 3.01 -51.23
C MET A 470 -31.23 3.76 -50.73
N SER A 471 -31.71 3.42 -49.53
CA SER A 471 -32.85 4.10 -48.90
C SER A 471 -32.55 5.55 -48.56
N LEU A 472 -31.36 5.85 -48.03
CA LEU A 472 -30.95 7.23 -47.69
C LEU A 472 -30.83 8.13 -48.93
N ILE A 473 -30.36 7.59 -50.06
CA ILE A 473 -30.35 8.31 -51.35
C ILE A 473 -31.80 8.60 -51.80
N LEU A 474 -32.72 7.63 -51.68
CA LEU A 474 -34.13 7.86 -51.99
C LEU A 474 -34.77 8.91 -51.07
N PHE A 475 -34.37 8.98 -49.80
CA PHE A 475 -34.95 9.89 -48.82
C PHE A 475 -34.45 11.34 -48.93
N PHE A 476 -33.16 11.53 -49.24
CA PHE A 476 -32.49 12.83 -49.14
C PHE A 476 -31.83 13.29 -50.45
N GLY A 477 -31.77 12.44 -51.47
CA GLY A 477 -31.26 12.77 -52.81
C GLY A 477 -29.85 13.38 -52.77
N GLU A 478 -29.71 14.54 -53.40
CA GLU A 478 -28.43 15.26 -53.53
C GLU A 478 -27.75 15.58 -52.19
N GLU A 479 -28.51 15.85 -51.12
CA GLU A 479 -27.91 16.13 -49.81
C GLU A 479 -27.08 14.95 -49.31
N TYR A 480 -27.59 13.73 -49.49
CA TYR A 480 -26.86 12.52 -49.12
C TYR A 480 -25.67 12.27 -50.05
N LEU A 481 -25.79 12.54 -51.35
CA LEU A 481 -24.68 12.40 -52.30
C LEU A 481 -23.54 13.38 -52.00
N VAL A 482 -23.85 14.62 -51.61
CA VAL A 482 -22.85 15.59 -51.14
C VAL A 482 -22.18 15.12 -49.86
N TYR A 483 -22.95 14.61 -48.89
CA TYR A 483 -22.42 14.04 -47.65
C TYR A 483 -21.50 12.83 -47.91
N LYS A 484 -21.94 11.92 -48.79
CA LYS A 484 -21.21 10.72 -49.22
C LYS A 484 -19.85 11.02 -49.82
N ARG A 485 -19.74 12.08 -50.62
CA ARG A 485 -18.47 12.54 -51.21
C ARG A 485 -17.48 13.05 -50.17
N LYS A 486 -17.95 13.55 -49.03
CA LYS A 486 -17.11 14.18 -48.00
C LYS A 486 -16.70 13.23 -46.88
N VAL A 487 -17.58 12.32 -46.48
CA VAL A 487 -17.41 11.49 -45.28
C VAL A 487 -17.35 10.02 -45.66
N PRO A 488 -16.35 9.23 -45.22
CA PRO A 488 -16.26 7.80 -45.53
C PRO A 488 -17.26 6.96 -44.72
N THR A 489 -17.52 5.72 -45.14
CA THR A 489 -18.33 4.77 -44.34
C THR A 489 -17.75 4.53 -42.94
N GLY A 490 -16.41 4.47 -42.86
CA GLY A 490 -15.63 4.19 -41.65
C GLY A 490 -15.19 2.74 -41.50
N LEU A 491 -15.71 1.81 -42.31
CA LEU A 491 -15.29 0.41 -42.31
C LEU A 491 -14.30 0.12 -43.44
N PRO A 492 -13.22 -0.65 -43.18
CA PRO A 492 -12.23 -0.96 -44.20
C PRO A 492 -12.85 -1.67 -45.41
N PHE A 493 -12.52 -1.21 -46.62
CA PHE A 493 -12.94 -1.82 -47.89
C PHE A 493 -14.46 -1.86 -48.14
N ILE A 494 -15.26 -1.06 -47.42
CA ILE A 494 -16.70 -0.92 -47.67
C ILE A 494 -16.96 0.50 -48.20
N GLN A 495 -17.28 0.62 -49.49
CA GLN A 495 -17.54 1.93 -50.13
C GLN A 495 -19.01 2.38 -50.00
N GLY A 496 -19.91 1.44 -49.69
CA GLY A 496 -21.36 1.63 -49.74
C GLY A 496 -21.88 1.55 -51.18
N MET A 497 -23.07 2.10 -51.44
CA MET A 497 -23.70 1.99 -52.78
C MET A 497 -22.86 2.66 -53.87
N CYS A 498 -22.38 1.92 -54.87
CA CYS A 498 -21.78 2.55 -56.05
C CYS A 498 -22.87 3.26 -56.85
N VAL A 499 -22.78 4.59 -56.93
CA VAL A 499 -23.63 5.40 -57.82
C VAL A 499 -22.77 5.69 -59.04
N GLU A 500 -23.14 5.16 -60.21
CA GLU A 500 -22.46 5.52 -61.46
C GLU A 500 -22.62 7.04 -61.69
N PRO A 501 -21.55 7.73 -62.14
CA PRO A 501 -21.48 9.18 -62.21
C PRO A 501 -22.43 9.82 -63.23
#